data_AF-A0A6J6JMN6-F1
#
_entry.id   AF-A0A6J6JMN6-F1
#
_cell.length_a   1.000
_cell.length_b   1.000
_cell.length_c   1.000
_cell.angle_alpha   90.00
_cell.angle_beta   90.00
_cell.angle_gamma   90.00
#
_symmetry.space_group_name_H-M   'P 1'
#
loop_
_entity.id
_entity.type
_entity.pdbx_description
1 polymer ?
#
loop_
_entity_poly.entity_id
_entity_poly.type
_entity_poly.pdbx_seq_one_letter_code
_entity_poly.pdbx_strand_id
1 'polypeptide(L)'
;MVGPLGPELNAQIPTRDGGFRLAKFIGVDGPKWFLRGVISGLALADTLAMTYMIDIFRSVVVMRGVSPMPPKELLQLTAPAAAKKVIS
;
A
#
# COMPACT_ATOMS: atom_id res chain seq x y z
N MET A 1 2.29 -15.27 -3.61
CA MET A 1 3.77 -15.22 -3.49
C MET A 1 4.08 -14.47 -2.20
N VAL A 2 5.12 -14.83 -1.46
CA VAL A 2 5.52 -14.10 -0.24
C VAL A 2 6.71 -13.23 -0.59
N GLY A 3 6.63 -11.93 -0.32
CA GLY A 3 7.71 -10.98 -0.51
C GLY A 3 8.10 -10.26 0.79
N PRO A 4 8.94 -9.22 0.73
CA PRO A 4 9.55 -8.58 1.90
C PRO A 4 8.56 -7.94 2.90
N LEU A 5 7.29 -7.77 2.50
CA LEU A 5 6.21 -7.23 3.33
C LEU A 5 5.12 -8.27 3.66
N GLY A 6 5.34 -9.56 3.35
CA GLY A 6 4.37 -10.62 3.56
C GLY A 6 3.68 -11.06 2.25
N PRO A 7 2.40 -11.48 2.30
CA PRO A 7 1.67 -11.89 1.11
C PRO A 7 1.54 -10.77 0.07
N GLU A 8 1.89 -11.07 -1.17
CA GLU A 8 1.85 -10.13 -2.28
C GLU A 8 1.02 -10.69 -3.45
N LEU A 9 0.30 -9.79 -4.12
CA LEU A 9 -0.46 -10.07 -5.34
C LEU A 9 -0.03 -9.12 -6.46
N ASN A 10 0.45 -9.66 -7.56
CA ASN A 10 0.67 -8.91 -8.79
C ASN A 10 -0.63 -8.90 -9.60
N ALA A 11 -1.01 -7.74 -10.11
CA ALA A 11 -2.22 -7.56 -10.88
C ALA A 11 -1.96 -6.76 -12.15
N GLN A 12 -2.75 -7.06 -13.18
CA GLN A 12 -2.86 -6.26 -14.39
C GLN A 12 -4.23 -5.60 -14.39
N ILE A 13 -4.26 -4.28 -14.27
CA ILE A 13 -5.49 -3.50 -14.20
C ILE A 13 -5.79 -2.98 -15.60
N PRO A 14 -6.92 -3.34 -16.23
CA PRO A 14 -7.26 -2.81 -17.55
C PRO A 14 -7.48 -1.30 -17.47
N THR A 15 -7.00 -0.58 -18.48
CA THR A 15 -7.16 0.87 -18.64
C THR A 15 -8.18 1.16 -19.74
N ARG A 16 -8.79 2.35 -19.71
CA ARG A 16 -9.76 2.77 -20.73
C ARG A 16 -9.15 2.82 -22.14
N ASP A 17 -7.85 3.00 -22.23
CA ASP A 17 -7.11 3.13 -23.48
C ASP A 17 -6.77 1.75 -24.10
N GLY A 18 -7.32 0.67 -23.55
CA GLY A 18 -7.08 -0.71 -24.03
C GLY A 18 -5.76 -1.33 -23.56
N GLY A 19 -4.95 -0.61 -22.79
CA GLY A 19 -3.73 -1.11 -22.19
C GLY A 19 -3.94 -1.71 -20.78
N PHE A 20 -2.88 -2.26 -20.21
CA PHE A 20 -2.86 -2.73 -18.81
C PHE A 20 -1.91 -1.89 -17.97
N ARG A 21 -2.34 -1.56 -16.75
CA ARG A 21 -1.49 -0.98 -15.70
C ARG A 21 -1.11 -2.08 -14.71
N LEU A 22 0.19 -2.33 -14.59
CA LEU A 22 0.70 -3.24 -13.58
C LEU A 22 0.59 -2.60 -12.20
N ALA A 23 0.20 -3.42 -11.22
CA ALA A 23 0.17 -3.05 -9.82
C ALA A 23 0.60 -4.24 -8.95
N LYS A 24 1.29 -3.94 -7.86
CA LYS A 24 1.57 -4.89 -6.79
C LYS A 24 0.76 -4.48 -5.56
N PHE A 25 -0.04 -5.40 -5.07
CA PHE A 25 -0.80 -5.26 -3.83
C PHE A 25 -0.06 -5.97 -2.69
N ILE A 26 0.03 -5.27 -1.57
CA ILE A 26 0.61 -5.75 -0.32
C ILE A 26 -0.47 -5.64 0.76
N GLY A 27 -0.59 -6.67 1.59
CA GLY A 27 -1.53 -6.70 2.71
C GLY A 27 -0.84 -7.14 4.00
N VAL A 28 -1.04 -6.37 5.07
CA VAL A 28 -0.59 -6.72 6.42
C VAL A 28 -1.78 -6.69 7.36
N ASP A 29 -2.08 -7.84 7.96
CA ASP A 29 -3.10 -7.96 9.00
C ASP A 29 -2.49 -7.69 10.38
N GLY A 30 -3.24 -6.98 11.22
CA GLY A 30 -2.94 -6.83 12.64
C GLY A 30 -4.20 -6.92 13.49
N PRO A 31 -4.11 -6.69 14.82
CA PRO A 31 -5.24 -6.88 15.73
C PRO A 31 -6.45 -6.02 15.36
N LYS A 32 -7.42 -6.65 14.68
CA LYS A 32 -8.67 -6.06 14.16
C LYS A 32 -8.46 -5.04 13.02
N TRP A 33 -7.27 -4.87 12.47
CA TRP A 33 -7.00 -3.93 11.38
C TRP A 33 -6.26 -4.60 10.22
N PHE A 34 -6.36 -4.00 9.03
CA PHE A 34 -5.66 -4.43 7.83
C PHE A 34 -5.06 -3.21 7.13
N LEU A 35 -3.76 -3.26 6.83
CA LEU A 35 -3.06 -2.22 6.07
C LEU A 35 -2.82 -2.74 4.65
N ARG A 36 -3.36 -2.02 3.66
CA ARG A 36 -3.20 -2.34 2.24
C ARG A 36 -2.30 -1.33 1.53
N GLY A 37 -1.21 -1.82 0.95
CA GLY A 37 -0.34 -1.05 0.04
C GLY A 37 -0.64 -1.38 -1.42
N VAL A 38 -0.58 -0.36 -2.29
CA VAL A 38 -0.64 -0.54 -3.75
C VAL A 38 0.56 0.17 -4.35
N ILE A 39 1.45 -0.59 -4.98
CA ILE A 39 2.64 -0.06 -5.68
C ILE A 39 2.37 -0.17 -7.18
N SER A 40 2.60 0.91 -7.91
CA SER A 40 2.45 0.95 -9.37
C SER A 40 3.52 1.84 -10.00
N GLY A 41 3.67 1.78 -11.34
CA GLY A 41 4.64 2.60 -12.07
C GLY A 41 6.08 2.08 -11.95
N LEU A 42 7.07 2.99 -11.99
CA LEU A 42 8.50 2.68 -12.07
C LEU A 42 9.00 1.76 -10.94
N ALA A 43 8.40 1.82 -9.75
CA ALA A 43 8.73 0.96 -8.63
C ALA A 43 8.44 -0.54 -8.87
N LEU A 44 7.79 -0.91 -9.98
CA LEU A 44 7.63 -2.31 -10.39
C LEU A 44 8.80 -2.84 -11.23
N ALA A 45 9.61 -1.96 -11.82
CA ALA A 45 10.74 -2.32 -12.67
C ALA A 45 12.10 -1.92 -12.07
N ASP A 46 12.14 -0.87 -11.24
CA ASP A 46 13.34 -0.40 -10.56
C ASP A 46 13.38 -0.91 -9.10
N THR A 47 14.41 -1.69 -8.79
CA THR A 47 14.62 -2.28 -7.46
C THR A 47 14.92 -1.24 -6.37
N LEU A 48 15.60 -0.13 -6.72
CA LEU A 48 15.86 0.95 -5.76
C LEU A 48 14.56 1.69 -5.44
N ALA A 49 13.77 2.02 -6.46
CA ALA A 49 12.46 2.63 -6.26
C ALA A 49 11.51 1.71 -5.47
N MET A 50 11.53 0.40 -5.73
CA MET A 50 10.79 -0.59 -4.94
C MET A 50 11.22 -0.60 -3.47
N THR A 51 12.53 -0.64 -3.22
CA THR A 51 13.08 -0.63 -1.85
C THR A 51 12.63 0.62 -1.10
N TYR A 52 12.70 1.80 -1.73
CA TYR A 52 12.22 3.04 -1.13
C TYR A 52 10.72 3.02 -0.79
N MET A 53 9.89 2.45 -1.67
CA MET A 53 8.45 2.30 -1.40
C MET A 53 8.18 1.32 -0.25
N ILE A 54 8.96 0.24 -0.15
CA ILE A 54 8.91 -0.72 0.95
C ILE A 54 9.26 -0.02 2.27
N ASP A 55 10.32 0.78 2.30
CA ASP A 55 10.75 1.50 3.51
C ASP A 55 9.66 2.48 3.99
N ILE A 56 9.03 3.21 3.07
CA ILE A 56 7.87 4.07 3.40
C ILE A 56 6.76 3.22 4.02
N PHE A 57 6.39 2.10 3.38
CA PHE A 57 5.32 1.24 3.89
C PHE A 57 5.64 0.70 5.30
N ARG A 58 6.90 0.32 5.57
CA ARG A 58 7.36 -0.16 6.90
C ARG A 58 7.33 0.93 7.96
N SER A 59 7.45 2.19 7.58
CA SER A 59 7.40 3.32 8.52
C SER A 59 5.99 3.68 8.99
N VAL A 60 4.95 3.08 8.40
CA VAL A 60 3.55 3.36 8.76
C VAL A 60 3.22 2.76 10.13
N VAL A 61 2.77 3.62 11.04
CA VAL A 61 2.26 3.22 12.36
C VAL A 61 0.75 3.26 12.35
N VAL A 62 0.11 2.14 12.71
CA VAL A 62 -1.35 2.04 12.82
C VAL A 62 -1.79 2.30 14.26
N MET A 63 -2.43 3.44 14.49
CA MET A 63 -3.07 3.78 15.78
C MET A 63 -4.60 3.68 15.64
N ARG A 64 -5.18 2.59 16.15
CA ARG A 64 -6.64 2.34 16.08
C ARG A 64 -7.43 3.01 17.22
N GLY A 65 -6.75 3.57 18.22
CA GLY A 65 -7.39 4.06 19.46
C GLY A 65 -8.13 2.95 20.23
N VAL A 66 -8.87 3.35 21.27
CA VAL A 66 -9.65 2.43 22.13
C VAL A 66 -11.14 2.39 21.80
N SER A 67 -11.61 3.25 20.88
CA SER A 67 -13.04 3.32 20.53
C SER A 67 -13.48 2.08 19.75
N PRO A 68 -14.66 1.51 20.04
CA PRO A 68 -15.30 0.54 19.17
C PRO A 68 -15.49 1.17 17.78
N MET A 69 -15.06 0.48 16.73
CA MET A 69 -15.32 0.84 15.33
C MET A 69 -16.02 -0.33 14.67
N PRO A 70 -17.12 -0.11 13.93
CA PRO A 70 -17.78 -1.15 13.16
C PRO A 70 -16.81 -1.83 12.18
N PRO A 71 -17.00 -3.13 11.91
CA PRO A 71 -16.19 -3.84 10.94
C PRO A 71 -16.27 -3.16 9.56
N LYS A 72 -15.12 -2.99 8.89
CA LYS A 72 -14.92 -2.36 7.57
C LYS A 72 -14.85 -0.82 7.53
N GLU A 73 -14.87 -0.13 8.66
CA GLU A 73 -14.59 1.31 8.66
C GLU A 73 -13.08 1.56 8.45
N LEU A 74 -12.74 2.43 7.50
CA LEU A 74 -11.35 2.77 7.20
C LEU A 74 -10.77 3.60 8.34
N LEU A 75 -9.62 3.17 8.88
CA LEU A 75 -8.85 4.01 9.80
C LEU A 75 -8.36 5.25 9.04
N GLN A 76 -8.54 6.43 9.64
CA GLN A 76 -8.06 7.67 9.04
C GLN A 76 -6.53 7.63 8.96
N LEU A 77 -6.02 7.71 7.72
CA LEU A 77 -4.59 7.81 7.46
C LEU A 77 -4.17 9.27 7.59
N THR A 78 -3.24 9.54 8.50
CA THR A 78 -2.58 10.85 8.58
C THR A 78 -1.26 10.75 7.84
N ALA A 79 -1.10 11.56 6.80
CA ALA A 79 0.16 11.63 6.06
C ALA A 79 1.27 12.19 6.98
N PRO A 80 2.49 11.62 6.96
CA PRO A 80 3.63 12.23 7.61
C PRO A 80 3.85 13.65 7.07
N ALA A 81 4.34 14.58 7.88
CA ALA A 81 4.56 15.97 7.47
C ALA A 81 5.46 16.13 6.22
N ALA A 82 6.25 15.11 5.88
CA ALA A 82 7.13 15.07 4.72
C ALA A 82 6.51 14.44 3.45
N ALA A 83 5.28 13.93 3.49
CA ALA A 83 4.69 13.24 2.35
C ALA A 83 4.15 14.22 1.30
N LYS A 84 4.97 14.55 0.28
CA LYS A 84 4.48 15.21 -0.94
C LYS A 84 3.55 14.27 -1.69
N LYS A 85 2.30 14.70 -1.84
CA LYS A 85 1.26 14.03 -2.62
C LYS A 85 1.66 14.06 -4.11
N VAL A 86 2.24 12.98 -4.62
CA VAL A 86 2.39 12.76 -6.07
C VAL A 86 1.13 12.06 -6.54
N ILE A 87 0.10 12.84 -6.84
CA ILE A 87 -1.01 12.41 -7.68
C ILE A 87 -0.70 12.93 -9.09
N SER A 88 -0.38 11.99 -9.98
CA SER A 88 -0.35 12.22 -11.44
C SER A 88 -1.55 11.54 -12.08
#